data_AF-A0A850P2A2-F1
#
_entry.id   AF-A0A850P2A2-F1
#
_cell.length_a   1.000
_cell.length_b   1.000
_cell.length_c   1.000
_cell.angle_alpha   90.00
_cell.angle_beta   90.00
_cell.angle_gamma   90.00
#
_symmetry.space_group_name_H-M   'P 1'
#
loop_
_entity.id
_entity.type
_entity.pdbx_description
1 polymer ?
#
loop_
_entity_poly.entity_id
_entity_poly.type
_entity_poly.pdbx_seq_one_letter_code
_entity_poly.pdbx_strand_id
1 'polypeptide(L)'
;MSMATASLSSRQETVPPEPGEIPDLARYDHVIIACSFGKDSLASTLHLLEKGVAPQRIEWWHHLVDDDGDVFDWPHVPDYGRHLAAALGVRLYFSARQGGIVREMLRENAPTAPVWFDTPTGRVTVGGKGPPNTRRRFPQVSANLSVRWCSPYAKIMVADGALRNQARFSHARTLFVTGE
;
A
#
# COMPACT_ATOMS: atom_id res chain seq x y z
N MET A 1 10.62 1.70 51.45
CA MET A 1 10.62 1.18 50.06
C MET A 1 9.19 1.23 49.57
N SER A 2 8.83 2.26 48.80
CA SER A 2 7.49 2.43 48.22
C SER A 2 7.56 1.97 46.76
N MET A 3 6.80 0.93 46.41
CA MET A 3 6.62 0.54 45.02
C MET A 3 5.54 1.44 44.42
N ALA A 4 5.94 2.31 43.50
CA ALA A 4 5.00 3.05 42.66
C ALA A 4 4.48 2.11 41.57
N THR A 5 3.22 1.71 41.70
CA THR A 5 2.45 1.04 40.64
C THR A 5 2.19 2.05 39.52
N ALA A 6 2.78 1.81 38.35
CA ALA A 6 2.51 2.59 37.15
C ALA A 6 1.05 2.33 36.71
N SER A 7 0.22 3.37 36.79
CA SER A 7 -1.14 3.39 36.28
C SER A 7 -1.11 3.18 34.75
N LEU A 8 -1.66 2.06 34.29
CA LEU A 8 -2.00 1.85 32.89
C LEU A 8 -3.02 2.91 32.48
N SER A 9 -2.58 3.90 31.72
CA SER A 9 -3.45 4.90 31.09
C SER A 9 -4.55 4.18 30.31
N SER A 10 -5.79 4.37 30.72
CA SER A 10 -6.97 3.84 30.05
C SER A 10 -6.95 4.27 28.58
N ARG A 11 -6.85 3.31 27.66
CA ARG A 11 -7.15 3.58 26.25
C ARG A 11 -8.64 3.95 26.21
N GLN A 12 -8.95 5.19 25.86
CA GLN A 12 -10.32 5.57 25.56
C GLN A 12 -10.86 4.61 24.50
N GLU A 13 -11.99 3.97 24.79
CA GLU A 13 -12.73 3.19 23.82
C GLU A 13 -13.05 4.10 22.63
N THR A 14 -12.48 3.77 21.48
CA THR A 14 -12.78 4.48 20.24
C THR A 14 -14.15 4.02 19.78
N VAL A 15 -15.17 4.84 20.02
CA VAL A 15 -16.47 4.69 19.34
C VAL A 15 -16.19 4.73 17.83
N PRO A 16 -16.62 3.72 17.05
CA PRO A 16 -16.49 3.79 15.60
C PRO A 16 -17.25 5.02 15.10
N PRO A 17 -16.67 5.80 14.17
CA PRO A 17 -17.37 6.95 13.60
C PRO A 17 -18.69 6.49 12.95
N GLU A 18 -19.72 7.32 13.07
CA GLU A 18 -20.99 7.07 12.37
C GLU A 18 -20.76 7.08 10.86
N PRO A 19 -21.56 6.33 10.06
CA PRO A 19 -21.44 6.34 8.60
C PRO A 19 -21.51 7.77 8.05
N GLY A 20 -20.40 8.25 7.46
CA GLY A 20 -20.27 9.60 6.91
C GLY A 20 -19.53 10.60 7.79
N GLU A 21 -19.16 10.25 9.03
CA GLU A 21 -18.31 11.08 9.87
C GLU A 21 -16.85 11.00 9.41
N ILE A 22 -16.27 12.16 9.09
CA ILE A 22 -14.86 12.27 8.71
C ILE A 22 -14.03 11.91 9.95
N PRO A 23 -13.14 10.90 9.88
CA PRO A 23 -12.33 10.55 11.02
C PRO A 23 -11.41 11.72 11.38
N ASP A 24 -11.21 11.97 12.67
CA ASP A 24 -10.21 12.95 13.11
C ASP A 24 -8.84 12.58 12.52
N LEU A 25 -8.36 13.38 11.58
CA LEU A 25 -7.13 13.13 10.83
C LEU A 25 -5.89 13.37 11.69
N ALA A 26 -6.00 14.18 12.74
CA ALA A 26 -4.88 14.49 13.62
C ALA A 26 -4.36 13.24 14.35
N ARG A 27 -5.25 12.26 14.60
CA ARG A 27 -4.93 11.02 15.35
C ARG A 27 -4.09 9.99 14.61
N TYR A 28 -3.84 10.13 13.31
CA TYR A 28 -3.13 9.11 12.51
C TYR A 28 -1.66 9.44 12.31
N ASP A 29 -0.75 8.68 12.90
CA ASP A 29 0.70 8.89 12.74
C ASP A 29 1.15 8.82 11.27
N HIS A 30 0.49 7.96 10.48
CA HIS A 30 0.76 7.78 9.05
C HIS A 30 -0.52 7.87 8.23
N VAL A 31 -0.46 8.58 7.11
CA VAL A 31 -1.51 8.58 6.08
C VAL A 31 -0.92 8.02 4.80
N ILE A 32 -1.34 6.81 4.44
CA ILE A 32 -0.89 6.13 3.22
C ILE A 32 -1.98 6.25 2.18
N ILE A 33 -1.61 6.62 0.96
CA ILE A 33 -2.51 6.67 -0.19
C ILE A 33 -2.00 5.66 -1.22
N ALA A 34 -2.83 4.69 -1.58
CA ALA A 34 -2.58 3.85 -2.74
C ALA A 34 -2.69 4.73 -3.99
N CYS A 35 -1.55 5.11 -4.56
CA CYS A 35 -1.46 6.16 -5.55
C CYS A 35 -1.27 5.56 -6.94
N SER A 36 -2.27 5.71 -7.82
CA SER A 36 -2.15 5.41 -9.25
C SER A 36 -1.72 6.62 -10.07
N PHE A 37 -1.57 7.78 -9.42
CA PHE A 37 -1.47 9.11 -10.04
C PHE A 37 -2.67 9.49 -10.91
N GLY A 38 -3.78 8.73 -10.82
CA GLY A 38 -5.04 9.07 -11.43
C GLY A 38 -5.83 10.09 -10.61
N LYS A 39 -6.98 10.50 -11.16
CA LYS A 39 -7.85 11.52 -10.57
C LYS A 39 -8.23 11.25 -9.12
N ASP A 40 -8.53 9.99 -8.75
CA ASP A 40 -9.08 9.66 -7.43
C ASP A 40 -8.00 9.68 -6.35
N SER A 41 -6.81 9.14 -6.63
CA SER A 41 -5.68 9.23 -5.71
C SER A 41 -5.18 10.66 -5.55
N LEU A 42 -5.20 11.46 -6.63
CA LEU A 42 -4.83 12.87 -6.57
C LEU A 42 -5.86 13.68 -5.79
N ALA A 43 -7.15 13.51 -6.08
CA ALA A 43 -8.24 14.16 -5.34
C ALA A 43 -8.22 13.79 -3.85
N SER A 44 -7.98 12.53 -3.51
CA SER A 44 -7.82 12.09 -2.12
C SER A 44 -6.66 12.80 -1.43
N THR A 45 -5.53 12.97 -2.14
CA THR A 45 -4.37 13.70 -1.61
C THR A 45 -4.70 15.16 -1.37
N LEU A 46 -5.27 15.84 -2.37
CA LEU A 46 -5.65 17.25 -2.28
C LEU A 46 -6.67 17.47 -1.15
N HIS A 47 -7.65 16.58 -1.02
CA HIS A 47 -8.63 16.65 0.06
C HIS A 47 -7.99 16.55 1.44
N LEU A 48 -7.01 15.66 1.64
CA LEU A 48 -6.29 15.54 2.91
C LEU A 48 -5.45 16.79 3.22
N LEU A 49 -4.83 17.38 2.19
CA LEU A 49 -4.07 18.63 2.31
C LEU A 49 -5.00 19.80 2.70
N GLU A 50 -6.16 19.93 2.05
CA GLU A 50 -7.19 20.94 2.38
C GLU A 50 -7.72 20.78 3.82
N LYS A 51 -7.77 19.55 4.32
CA LYS A 51 -8.15 19.23 5.71
C LYS A 51 -7.00 19.43 6.71
N GLY A 52 -5.85 19.94 6.28
CA GLY A 52 -4.74 20.32 7.15
C GLY A 52 -3.77 19.18 7.50
N VAL A 53 -3.83 18.04 6.80
CA VAL A 53 -2.81 17.00 6.97
C VAL A 53 -1.48 17.51 6.42
N ALA A 54 -0.44 17.53 7.25
CA ALA A 54 0.89 17.94 6.82
C ALA A 54 1.39 17.03 5.68
N PRO A 55 1.91 17.58 4.56
CA PRO A 55 2.40 16.78 3.42
C PRO A 55 3.39 15.68 3.81
N GLN A 56 4.23 15.96 4.80
CA GLN A 56 5.25 15.01 5.29
C GLN A 56 4.64 13.79 5.98
N ARG A 57 3.39 13.85 6.46
CA ARG A 57 2.65 12.69 7.01
C ARG A 57 2.00 11.84 5.93
N ILE A 58 1.89 12.35 4.70
CA ILE A 58 1.32 11.63 3.56
C ILE A 58 2.42 10.84 2.86
N GLU A 59 2.12 9.57 2.62
CA GLU A 59 2.95 8.63 1.87
C GLU A 59 2.15 8.08 0.70
N TRP A 60 2.61 8.35 -0.51
CA TRP A 60 2.14 7.69 -1.71
C TRP A 60 2.80 6.34 -1.87
N TRP A 61 1.98 5.31 -1.97
CA TRP A 61 2.42 3.96 -2.28
C TRP A 61 1.96 3.64 -3.69
N HIS A 62 2.92 3.59 -4.61
CA HIS A 62 2.69 3.20 -5.99
C HIS A 62 3.16 1.77 -6.22
N HIS A 63 2.30 0.94 -6.79
CA HIS A 63 2.65 -0.42 -7.18
C HIS A 63 3.06 -0.44 -8.64
N LEU A 64 4.30 -0.84 -8.94
CA LEU A 64 4.69 -1.21 -10.29
C LEU A 64 4.04 -2.58 -10.57
N VAL A 65 2.96 -2.56 -11.33
CA VAL A 65 2.18 -3.76 -11.68
C VAL A 65 3.04 -4.72 -12.51
N ASP A 66 3.90 -4.20 -13.37
CA ASP A 66 4.75 -5.00 -14.24
C ASP A 66 6.15 -5.25 -13.70
N ASP A 67 6.52 -4.64 -12.59
CA ASP A 67 7.90 -4.62 -12.10
C ASP A 67 8.84 -4.04 -13.19
N ASP A 68 9.63 -4.89 -13.85
CA ASP A 68 10.51 -4.51 -14.98
C ASP A 68 9.85 -4.70 -16.37
N GLY A 69 8.59 -5.15 -16.43
CA GLY A 69 7.84 -5.32 -17.68
C GLY A 69 7.13 -4.05 -18.15
N ASP A 70 6.38 -4.15 -19.26
CA ASP A 70 5.80 -3.01 -19.98
C ASP A 70 4.38 -3.28 -20.54
N VAL A 71 3.58 -4.09 -19.85
CA VAL A 71 2.26 -4.54 -20.36
C VAL A 71 1.10 -3.63 -19.92
N PHE A 72 1.13 -3.18 -18.67
CA PHE A 72 0.13 -2.35 -18.02
C PHE A 72 0.68 -1.00 -17.56
N ASP A 73 1.92 -0.96 -17.07
CA ASP A 73 2.56 0.26 -16.61
C ASP A 73 3.12 1.06 -17.78
N TRP A 74 2.83 2.36 -17.79
CA TRP A 74 3.41 3.27 -18.77
C TRP A 74 4.81 3.70 -18.32
N PRO A 75 5.84 3.68 -19.20
CA PRO A 75 7.23 3.94 -18.81
C PRO A 75 7.48 5.29 -18.13
N HIS A 76 6.67 6.30 -18.44
CA HIS A 76 6.80 7.65 -17.88
C HIS A 76 6.18 7.80 -16.48
N VAL A 77 5.33 6.86 -16.04
CA VAL A 77 4.55 7.00 -14.80
C VAL A 77 5.43 7.11 -13.56
N PRO A 78 6.50 6.31 -13.38
CA PRO A 78 7.38 6.47 -12.22
C PRO A 78 8.04 7.86 -12.16
N ASP A 79 8.44 8.40 -13.31
CA ASP A 79 9.07 9.72 -13.38
C ASP A 79 8.08 10.86 -13.14
N TYR A 80 6.91 10.79 -13.78
CA TYR A 80 5.78 11.69 -13.52
C TYR A 80 5.41 11.71 -12.04
N GLY A 81 5.30 10.53 -11.44
CA GLY A 81 4.97 10.36 -10.03
C GLY A 81 6.00 11.00 -9.09
N ARG A 82 7.29 10.88 -9.38
CA ARG A 82 8.37 11.52 -8.59
C ARG A 82 8.26 13.04 -8.64
N HIS A 83 8.08 13.61 -9.83
CA HIS A 83 7.95 15.06 -9.99
C HIS A 83 6.69 15.59 -9.31
N LEU A 84 5.57 14.88 -9.44
CA LEU A 84 4.31 15.26 -8.80
C LEU A 84 4.39 15.16 -7.28
N ALA A 85 4.99 14.09 -6.74
CA ALA A 85 5.19 13.93 -5.30
C ALA A 85 6.06 15.05 -4.74
N ALA A 86 7.15 15.41 -5.44
CA ALA A 86 8.02 16.53 -5.07
C ALA A 86 7.27 17.87 -5.07
N ALA A 87 6.44 18.12 -6.09
CA ALA A 87 5.64 19.35 -6.18
C ALA A 87 4.63 19.48 -5.03
N LEU A 88 4.07 18.37 -4.55
CA LEU A 88 3.13 18.35 -3.41
C LEU A 88 3.82 18.21 -2.05
N GLY A 89 5.14 17.99 -2.02
CA GLY A 89 5.89 17.79 -0.78
C GLY A 89 5.55 16.48 -0.04
N VAL A 90 5.01 15.49 -0.74
CA VAL A 90 4.63 14.18 -0.17
C VAL A 90 5.72 13.13 -0.42
N ARG A 91 5.77 12.10 0.43
CA ARG A 91 6.72 10.97 0.24
C ARG A 91 6.17 9.99 -0.78
N LEU A 92 7.03 9.42 -1.63
CA LEU A 92 6.67 8.41 -2.62
C LEU A 92 7.50 7.14 -2.41
N TYR A 93 6.83 5.99 -2.34
CA TYR A 93 7.43 4.67 -2.24
C TYR A 93 6.91 3.77 -3.35
N PHE A 94 7.82 2.99 -3.95
CA PHE A 94 7.47 1.98 -4.95
C PHE A 94 7.43 0.58 -4.35
N SER A 95 6.67 -0.30 -4.97
CA SER A 95 6.63 -1.71 -4.60
C SER A 95 6.13 -2.54 -5.78
N ALA A 96 6.53 -3.81 -5.84
CA ALA A 96 6.03 -4.73 -6.86
C ALA A 96 6.08 -6.17 -6.38
N ARG A 97 5.34 -7.03 -7.07
CA ARG A 97 5.63 -8.46 -7.06
C ARG A 97 6.74 -8.72 -8.06
N GLN A 98 7.80 -9.40 -7.63
CA GLN A 98 8.98 -9.60 -8.48
C GLN A 98 8.63 -10.33 -9.78
N GLY A 99 8.96 -9.73 -10.92
CA GLY A 99 8.60 -10.20 -12.27
C GLY A 99 7.19 -9.82 -12.73
N GLY A 100 6.51 -8.96 -11.98
CA GLY A 100 5.25 -8.34 -12.38
C GLY A 100 4.03 -9.27 -12.40
N ILE A 101 2.90 -8.70 -12.79
CA ILE A 101 1.62 -9.41 -12.88
C ILE A 101 1.68 -10.52 -13.94
N VAL A 102 2.44 -10.35 -15.03
CA VAL A 102 2.54 -11.35 -16.10
C VAL A 102 3.14 -12.64 -15.58
N ARG A 103 4.25 -12.57 -14.82
CA ARG A 103 4.85 -13.76 -14.18
C ARG A 103 3.86 -14.46 -13.28
N GLU A 104 3.13 -13.71 -12.46
CA GLU A 104 2.16 -14.31 -11.53
C GLU A 104 0.97 -14.91 -12.28
N MET A 105 0.46 -14.23 -13.30
CA MET A 105 -0.65 -14.66 -14.13
C MET A 105 -0.35 -15.96 -14.90
N LEU A 106 0.88 -16.08 -15.41
CA LEU A 106 1.37 -17.23 -16.18
C LEU A 106 2.10 -18.26 -15.32
N ARG A 107 2.13 -18.09 -13.99
CA ARG A 107 2.87 -18.95 -13.08
C ARG A 107 2.46 -20.41 -13.22
N GLU A 108 3.45 -21.27 -13.40
CA GLU A 108 3.28 -22.72 -13.57
C GLU A 108 4.28 -23.46 -12.70
N ASN A 109 3.78 -24.38 -11.88
CA ASN A 109 4.55 -25.23 -10.96
C ASN A 109 5.66 -24.46 -10.20
N ALA A 110 5.35 -23.26 -9.74
CA ALA A 110 6.31 -22.37 -9.10
C ALA A 110 5.69 -21.67 -7.89
N PRO A 111 6.49 -21.31 -6.88
CA PRO A 111 5.98 -20.53 -5.75
C PRO A 111 5.55 -19.14 -6.22
N THR A 112 4.56 -18.55 -5.55
CA THR A 112 4.19 -17.16 -5.73
C THR A 112 5.44 -16.28 -5.53
N ALA A 113 5.75 -15.43 -6.50
CA ALA A 113 6.96 -14.61 -6.47
C ALA A 113 7.01 -13.70 -5.23
N PRO A 114 8.20 -13.35 -4.69
CA PRO A 114 8.29 -12.44 -3.56
C PRO A 114 7.81 -11.03 -3.92
N VAL A 115 7.54 -10.23 -2.90
CA VAL A 115 7.21 -8.81 -3.04
C VAL A 115 8.40 -7.99 -2.56
N TRP A 116 8.79 -6.98 -3.35
CA TRP A 116 9.71 -5.96 -2.90
C TRP A 116 8.95 -4.64 -2.68
N PHE A 117 9.41 -3.84 -1.73
CA PHE A 117 8.85 -2.51 -1.44
C PHE A 117 9.92 -1.59 -0.86
N ASP A 118 9.82 -0.32 -1.21
CA ASP A 118 10.68 0.72 -0.66
C ASP A 118 10.20 1.10 0.75
N THR A 119 11.17 1.44 1.60
CA THR A 119 10.95 1.97 2.96
C THR A 119 11.80 3.23 3.13
N PRO A 120 11.59 4.04 4.19
CA PRO A 120 12.46 5.18 4.47
C PRO A 120 13.95 4.83 4.59
N THR A 121 14.28 3.58 4.92
CA THR A 121 15.65 3.11 5.14
C THR A 121 16.21 2.28 3.98
N GLY A 122 15.45 2.10 2.89
CA GLY A 122 15.84 1.30 1.73
C GLY A 122 14.81 0.24 1.35
N ARG A 123 15.16 -0.60 0.37
CA ARG A 123 14.26 -1.62 -0.19
C ARG A 123 14.31 -2.92 0.62
N VAL A 124 13.14 -3.52 0.83
CA VAL A 124 12.96 -4.81 1.51
C VAL A 124 12.23 -5.77 0.58
N THR A 125 12.58 -7.06 0.65
CA THR A 125 11.93 -8.14 -0.12
C THR A 125 11.43 -9.24 0.82
N VAL A 126 10.18 -9.67 0.66
CA VAL A 126 9.52 -10.66 1.51
C VAL A 126 8.75 -11.71 0.70
N GLY A 127 8.56 -12.90 1.28
CA GLY A 127 7.82 -14.00 0.64
C GLY A 127 8.68 -14.82 -0.33
N GLY A 128 8.04 -15.47 -1.31
CA GLY A 128 8.72 -16.27 -2.34
C GLY A 128 9.03 -17.73 -1.97
N LYS A 129 8.83 -18.13 -0.71
CA LYS A 129 9.16 -19.47 -0.18
C LYS A 129 7.94 -20.38 0.03
N GLY A 130 6.80 -20.06 -0.57
CA GLY A 130 5.59 -20.88 -0.49
C GLY A 130 5.70 -22.19 -1.28
N PRO A 131 4.74 -23.11 -1.15
CA PRO A 131 4.70 -24.30 -1.99
C PRO A 131 4.47 -23.93 -3.47
N PRO A 132 5.02 -24.71 -4.42
CA PRO A 132 4.75 -24.51 -5.83
C PRO A 132 3.27 -24.75 -6.13
N ASN A 133 2.70 -23.92 -7.00
CA ASN A 133 1.38 -24.18 -7.58
C ASN A 133 1.30 -23.59 -9.00
N THR A 134 0.20 -23.85 -9.68
CA THR A 134 -0.07 -23.33 -11.02
C THR A 134 -1.25 -22.39 -10.99
N ARG A 135 -1.08 -21.24 -11.64
CA ARG A 135 -2.12 -20.24 -11.77
C ARG A 135 -2.80 -20.32 -13.14
N ARG A 136 -2.15 -19.84 -14.20
CA ARG A 136 -2.62 -19.87 -15.61
C ARG A 136 -4.12 -19.59 -15.76
N ARG A 137 -4.61 -18.54 -15.09
CA ARG A 137 -6.03 -18.13 -15.08
C ARG A 137 -6.31 -16.97 -16.04
N PHE A 138 -5.56 -16.83 -17.12
CA PHE A 138 -5.81 -15.80 -18.12
C PHE A 138 -6.49 -16.39 -19.37
N PRO A 139 -7.58 -15.78 -19.89
CA PRO A 139 -8.40 -14.74 -19.28
C PRO A 139 -9.48 -15.35 -18.35
N GLN A 140 -9.44 -15.07 -17.05
CA GLN A 140 -10.51 -15.43 -16.11
C GLN A 140 -11.19 -14.17 -15.59
N VAL A 141 -12.35 -13.86 -16.16
CA VAL A 141 -13.21 -12.76 -15.69
C VAL A 141 -14.09 -13.31 -14.57
N SER A 142 -13.86 -12.86 -13.34
CA SER A 142 -14.62 -13.27 -12.16
C SER A 142 -14.69 -12.11 -11.18
N ALA A 143 -15.79 -12.01 -10.42
CA ALA A 143 -15.87 -11.08 -9.29
C ALA A 143 -14.98 -11.54 -8.11
N ASN A 144 -14.69 -12.84 -8.00
CA ASN A 144 -13.85 -13.36 -6.94
C ASN A 144 -12.38 -12.97 -7.20
N LEU A 145 -11.87 -12.07 -6.36
CA LEU A 145 -10.51 -11.54 -6.41
C LEU A 145 -9.45 -12.66 -6.46
N SER A 146 -9.65 -13.77 -5.77
CA SER A 146 -8.67 -14.86 -5.68
C SER A 146 -8.45 -15.61 -7.01
N VAL A 147 -9.43 -15.58 -7.91
CA VAL A 147 -9.41 -16.35 -9.17
C VAL A 147 -9.47 -15.49 -10.43
N ARG A 148 -9.89 -14.22 -10.32
CA ARG A 148 -9.89 -13.30 -11.46
C ARG A 148 -8.47 -13.00 -11.94
N TRP A 149 -8.31 -12.63 -13.20
CA TRP A 149 -6.99 -12.31 -13.77
C TRP A 149 -6.38 -11.04 -13.12
N CYS A 150 -7.18 -9.99 -12.90
CA CYS A 150 -6.81 -8.73 -12.23
C CYS A 150 -6.81 -8.87 -10.69
N SER A 151 -6.13 -9.90 -10.23
CA SER A 151 -6.14 -10.42 -8.87
C SER A 151 -5.44 -9.53 -7.83
N PRO A 152 -5.62 -9.80 -6.52
CA PRO A 152 -5.01 -8.98 -5.46
C PRO A 152 -3.48 -9.06 -5.45
N TYR A 153 -2.88 -9.98 -6.19
CA TYR A 153 -1.46 -10.34 -6.10
C TYR A 153 -0.51 -9.22 -6.52
N ALA A 154 -0.94 -8.27 -7.35
CA ALA A 154 -0.14 -7.13 -7.79
C ALA A 154 -0.44 -5.82 -7.06
N LYS A 155 -1.50 -5.75 -6.24
CA LYS A 155 -1.90 -4.51 -5.53
C LYS A 155 -2.13 -4.79 -4.05
N ILE A 156 -3.26 -5.41 -3.72
CA ILE A 156 -3.69 -5.66 -2.33
C ILE A 156 -2.61 -6.44 -1.57
N MET A 157 -2.13 -7.57 -2.11
CA MET A 157 -1.09 -8.37 -1.43
C MET A 157 0.29 -7.70 -1.42
N VAL A 158 0.54 -6.76 -2.33
CA VAL A 158 1.79 -5.99 -2.37
C VAL A 158 1.77 -4.95 -1.24
N ALA A 159 0.71 -4.14 -1.17
CA ALA A 159 0.47 -3.21 -0.06
C ALA A 159 0.46 -3.93 1.30
N ASP A 160 -0.20 -5.07 1.37
CA ASP A 160 -0.26 -5.90 2.54
C ASP A 160 1.12 -6.38 3.04
N GLY A 161 1.93 -6.89 2.11
CA GLY A 161 3.32 -7.26 2.39
C GLY A 161 4.14 -6.07 2.88
N ALA A 162 3.99 -4.91 2.24
CA ALA A 162 4.70 -3.69 2.65
C ALA A 162 4.27 -3.19 4.03
N LEU A 163 2.97 -3.21 4.35
CA LEU A 163 2.43 -2.70 5.61
C LEU A 163 2.84 -3.56 6.80
N ARG A 164 2.77 -4.88 6.67
CA ARG A 164 3.05 -5.83 7.78
C ARG A 164 4.53 -6.00 8.08
N ASN A 165 5.42 -5.66 7.15
CA ASN A 165 6.86 -5.90 7.26
C ASN A 165 7.67 -4.63 7.54
N GLN A 166 7.03 -3.61 8.12
CA GLN A 166 7.69 -2.37 8.55
C GLN A 166 7.35 -2.06 10.01
N ALA A 167 8.37 -2.11 10.88
CA ALA A 167 8.21 -1.87 12.32
C ALA A 167 7.61 -0.48 12.65
N ARG A 168 7.81 0.52 11.78
CA ARG A 168 7.25 1.87 11.95
C ARG A 168 5.72 1.94 12.00
N PHE A 169 5.03 0.93 11.49
CA PHE A 169 3.58 0.84 11.58
C PHE A 169 3.11 0.06 12.82
N SER A 170 4.03 -0.54 13.57
CA SER A 170 3.70 -1.23 14.81
C SER A 170 3.31 -0.20 15.87
N HIS A 171 2.16 -0.42 16.51
CA HIS A 171 1.60 0.49 17.54
C HIS A 171 1.31 1.92 17.06
N ALA A 172 1.30 2.17 15.75
CA ALA A 172 0.94 3.44 15.15
C ALA A 172 -0.49 3.40 14.57
N ARG A 173 -1.17 4.54 14.55
CA ARG A 173 -2.46 4.69 13.88
C ARG A 173 -2.22 5.02 12.41
N THR A 174 -2.42 4.05 11.54
CA THR A 174 -2.27 4.24 10.09
C THR A 174 -3.62 4.40 9.42
N LEU A 175 -3.84 5.52 8.73
CA LEU A 175 -4.94 5.69 7.79
C LEU A 175 -4.48 5.21 6.42
N PHE A 176 -5.12 4.18 5.88
CA PHE A 176 -4.84 3.68 4.54
C PHE A 176 -5.99 4.06 3.62
N VAL A 177 -5.72 4.92 2.64
CA VAL A 177 -6.71 5.45 1.70
C VAL A 177 -6.54 4.77 0.35
N THR A 178 -7.62 4.19 -0.15
CA THR A 178 -7.70 3.57 -1.48
C THR A 178 -8.73 4.31 -2.33
N GLY A 179 -8.37 4.64 -3.57
CA GLY A 179 -9.33 5.15 -4.55
C GLY A 179 -10.01 3.99 -5.27
N GLU A 180 -11.11 3.49 -4.71
CA GLU A 180 -12.15 2.73 -5.42
C GLU A 180 -13.50 3.39 -5.18
#